data_AF-A0A814HQB9-F1
#
_entry.id   AF-A0A814HQB9-F1
#
_cell.length_a   1.000
_cell.length_b   1.000
_cell.length_c   1.000
_cell.angle_alpha   90.00
_cell.angle_beta   90.00
_cell.angle_gamma   90.00
#
_symmetry.space_group_name_H-M   'P 1'
#
loop_
_entity.id
_entity.type
_entity.pdbx_description
1 polymer ?
#
loop_
_entity_poly.entity_id
_entity_poly.type
_entity_poly.pdbx_seq_one_letter_code
_entity_poly.pdbx_strand_id
1 'polypeptide(L)'
;MRHDKFLQFDSGPGDNCLIIFSSNDQLKILEDTEEVFIDGTFKVTPVIFYQLYTIHGVYRNNMFPLVFALLPDKYQRTYQRIINELVHICPLWNPKSIMVDFEKAAINAFREVLLQAQIKQQYRAVFFHLQNSVQRKVQELGLKNAYENDSSFAYDVNKIAALAFLQPSEVSQDFDEFYLSLPPILQPLMDYFEDTYIGGRRPNGRATPRFPIELWNMHQRTINHSMRTNNSVEAWHRRPINSVIQCQHPSTSLGIFIESIQKEENYIHCQIVKINAGQNSNPSKKYMDYGKRKGESTESWNLTESNGIS
;
A
#
# COMPACT_ATOMS: atom_id res chain seq x y z
N MET A 1 -15.34 -28.88 -11.28
CA MET A 1 -14.18 -27.99 -11.42
C MET A 1 -14.56 -26.88 -12.38
N ARG A 2 -14.62 -25.63 -11.90
CA ARG A 2 -14.91 -24.47 -12.77
C ARG A 2 -13.85 -24.41 -13.88
N HIS A 3 -14.28 -24.23 -15.13
CA HIS A 3 -13.41 -24.09 -16.30
C HIS A 3 -13.02 -22.62 -16.55
N ASP A 4 -13.11 -21.76 -15.54
CA ASP A 4 -12.71 -20.36 -15.67
C ASP A 4 -11.19 -20.27 -15.75
N LYS A 5 -10.70 -19.54 -16.76
CA LYS A 5 -9.28 -19.34 -17.02
C LYS A 5 -8.70 -18.44 -15.90
N PHE A 6 -8.06 -19.05 -14.90
CA PHE A 6 -7.42 -18.30 -13.80
C PHE A 6 -6.08 -17.66 -14.20
N LEU A 7 -5.35 -18.29 -15.13
CA LEU A 7 -4.14 -17.72 -15.73
C LEU A 7 -4.54 -16.71 -16.83
N GLN A 8 -4.32 -15.42 -16.60
CA GLN A 8 -4.69 -14.37 -17.53
C GLN A 8 -3.59 -14.09 -18.56
N PHE A 9 -2.34 -14.02 -18.09
CA PHE A 9 -1.18 -13.72 -18.93
C PHE A 9 0.04 -14.51 -18.49
N ASP A 10 0.83 -14.95 -19.46
CA ASP A 10 2.15 -15.55 -19.29
C ASP A 10 3.03 -15.04 -20.43
N SER A 11 4.12 -14.34 -20.11
CA SER A 11 5.06 -13.84 -21.11
C SER A 11 5.92 -14.94 -21.76
N GLY A 12 5.81 -16.17 -21.28
CA GLY A 12 6.65 -17.29 -21.66
C GLY A 12 7.98 -17.31 -20.92
N PRO A 13 8.84 -18.30 -21.23
CA PRO A 13 10.12 -18.52 -20.55
C PRO A 13 11.13 -17.42 -20.89
N GLY A 14 11.95 -17.06 -19.89
CA GLY A 14 13.07 -16.12 -20.04
C GLY A 14 13.30 -15.29 -18.78
N ASP A 15 14.39 -14.51 -18.77
CA ASP A 15 14.83 -13.73 -17.59
C ASP A 15 13.86 -12.62 -17.17
N ASN A 16 12.92 -12.27 -18.05
CA ASN A 16 11.88 -11.26 -17.78
C ASN A 16 10.48 -11.87 -17.75
N CYS A 17 10.38 -13.15 -17.33
CA CYS A 17 9.13 -13.88 -17.19
C CYS A 17 8.17 -13.11 -16.26
N LEU A 18 6.92 -13.00 -16.66
CA LEU A 18 5.86 -12.30 -15.95
C LEU A 18 4.57 -13.10 -16.13
N ILE A 19 3.88 -13.36 -15.02
CA ILE A 19 2.64 -14.13 -15.02
C ILE A 19 1.56 -13.38 -14.24
N ILE A 20 0.36 -13.28 -14.80
CA ILE A 20 -0.81 -12.65 -14.16
C ILE A 20 -1.90 -13.69 -13.97
N PHE A 21 -2.43 -13.76 -12.75
CA PHE A 21 -3.55 -14.59 -12.36
C PHE A 21 -4.71 -13.75 -11.84
N SER A 22 -5.91 -14.07 -12.28
CA SER A 22 -7.19 -13.53 -11.80
C SER A 22 -8.31 -14.39 -12.38
N SER A 23 -9.40 -14.59 -11.64
CA SER A 23 -10.62 -15.18 -12.19
C SER A 23 -11.52 -14.12 -12.82
N ASN A 24 -12.48 -14.55 -13.64
CA ASN A 24 -13.46 -13.66 -14.27
C ASN A 24 -14.29 -12.89 -13.23
N ASP A 25 -14.62 -13.52 -12.10
CA ASP A 25 -15.36 -12.87 -11.01
C ASP A 25 -14.50 -11.78 -10.35
N GLN A 26 -13.20 -12.04 -10.16
CA GLN A 26 -12.27 -11.05 -9.61
C GLN A 26 -12.07 -9.86 -10.56
N LEU A 27 -11.97 -10.10 -11.87
CA LEU A 27 -11.87 -9.03 -12.87
C LEU A 27 -13.13 -8.15 -12.89
N LYS A 28 -14.33 -8.75 -12.86
CA LYS A 28 -15.58 -7.97 -12.77
C LYS A 28 -15.62 -7.09 -11.51
N ILE A 29 -15.20 -7.62 -10.37
CA ILE A 29 -15.11 -6.84 -9.15
C ILE A 29 -14.08 -5.71 -9.30
N LEU A 30 -12.95 -5.96 -9.98
CA LEU A 30 -11.92 -4.97 -10.24
C LEU A 30 -12.46 -3.81 -11.09
N GLU A 31 -13.26 -4.10 -12.11
CA GLU A 31 -13.96 -3.10 -12.96
C GLU A 31 -14.85 -2.18 -12.13
N ASP A 32 -15.60 -2.75 -11.19
CA ASP A 32 -16.53 -2.01 -10.32
C ASP A 32 -15.84 -1.31 -9.13
N THR A 33 -14.53 -1.56 -8.91
CA THR A 33 -13.81 -1.03 -7.74
C THR A 33 -13.24 0.36 -8.01
N GLU A 34 -13.69 1.35 -7.24
CA GLU A 34 -13.17 2.72 -7.32
C GLU A 34 -11.85 2.94 -6.56
N GLU A 35 -11.62 2.18 -5.49
CA GLU A 35 -10.44 2.28 -4.63
C GLU A 35 -9.68 0.96 -4.61
N VAL A 36 -8.46 0.96 -5.16
CA VAL A 36 -7.59 -0.22 -5.20
C VAL A 36 -6.38 -0.04 -4.31
N PHE A 37 -5.89 -1.15 -3.78
CA PHE A 37 -4.74 -1.22 -2.90
C PHE A 37 -3.70 -2.12 -3.53
N ILE A 38 -2.48 -1.62 -3.64
CA ILE A 38 -1.45 -2.28 -4.41
C ILE A 38 -0.24 -2.51 -3.53
N ASP A 39 0.23 -3.75 -3.48
CA ASP A 39 1.29 -4.15 -2.57
C ASP A 39 2.11 -5.32 -3.14
N GLY A 40 3.41 -5.31 -2.87
CA GLY A 40 4.38 -6.31 -3.29
C GLY A 40 5.01 -7.05 -2.12
N THR A 41 5.14 -8.36 -2.22
CA THR A 41 5.75 -9.19 -1.16
C THR A 41 6.78 -10.16 -1.71
N PHE A 42 7.83 -10.39 -0.92
CA PHE A 42 8.96 -11.27 -1.24
C PHE A 42 8.84 -12.64 -0.58
N LYS A 43 8.08 -12.73 0.52
CA LYS A 43 8.13 -13.89 1.45
C LYS A 43 7.50 -15.15 0.89
N VAL A 44 6.67 -15.02 -0.14
CA VAL A 44 5.78 -16.07 -0.66
C VAL A 44 6.01 -16.33 -2.14
N THR A 45 7.12 -15.81 -2.66
CA THR A 45 7.40 -15.79 -4.09
C THR A 45 8.22 -17.03 -4.48
N PRO A 46 7.87 -17.74 -5.57
CA PRO A 46 8.74 -18.78 -6.12
C PRO A 46 10.12 -18.22 -6.47
N VAL A 47 11.17 -19.03 -6.29
CA VAL A 47 12.59 -18.59 -6.42
C VAL A 47 12.93 -17.93 -7.76
N ILE A 48 12.23 -18.33 -8.83
CA ILE A 48 12.43 -17.80 -10.19
C ILE A 48 11.84 -16.38 -10.38
N PHE A 49 11.08 -15.87 -9.42
CA PHE A 49 10.51 -14.52 -9.44
C PHE A 49 11.04 -13.72 -8.25
N TYR A 50 11.15 -12.41 -8.45
CA TYR A 50 11.62 -11.49 -7.41
C TYR A 50 10.52 -11.18 -6.40
N GLN A 51 9.28 -10.96 -6.86
CA GLN A 51 8.16 -10.64 -5.97
C GLN A 51 6.82 -11.15 -6.50
N LEU A 52 5.90 -11.39 -5.57
CA LEU A 52 4.47 -11.43 -5.84
C LEU A 52 3.90 -10.03 -5.64
N TYR A 53 3.33 -9.48 -6.70
CA TYR A 53 2.63 -8.21 -6.69
C TYR A 53 1.12 -8.45 -6.70
N THR A 54 0.36 -7.71 -5.89
CA THR A 54 -1.07 -7.92 -5.72
C THR A 54 -1.86 -6.63 -5.82
N ILE A 55 -3.01 -6.71 -6.48
CA ILE A 55 -3.99 -5.61 -6.52
C ILE A 55 -5.24 -6.09 -5.80
N HIS A 56 -5.64 -5.34 -4.80
CA HIS A 56 -6.81 -5.60 -3.98
C HIS A 56 -7.89 -4.57 -4.26
N GLY A 57 -9.14 -5.00 -4.18
CA GLY A 57 -10.30 -4.13 -4.32
C GLY A 57 -11.34 -4.41 -3.25
N VAL A 58 -12.26 -3.47 -3.09
CA VAL A 58 -13.31 -3.53 -2.06
C VAL A 58 -14.62 -3.94 -2.71
N TYR A 59 -15.16 -5.08 -2.27
CA TYR A 59 -16.46 -5.57 -2.68
C TYR A 59 -17.38 -5.68 -1.48
N ARG A 60 -18.49 -4.92 -1.47
CA ARG A 60 -19.50 -4.93 -0.39
C ARG A 60 -18.84 -4.88 0.99
N ASN A 61 -18.02 -3.86 1.22
CA ASN A 61 -17.27 -3.64 2.45
C ASN A 61 -16.24 -4.72 2.82
N ASN A 62 -15.82 -5.58 1.89
CA ASN A 62 -14.78 -6.57 2.13
C ASN A 62 -13.66 -6.37 1.12
N MET A 63 -12.41 -6.38 1.59
CA MET A 63 -11.24 -6.17 0.74
C MET A 63 -10.67 -7.51 0.27
N PHE A 64 -10.64 -7.77 -1.04
CA PHE A 64 -10.13 -9.01 -1.62
C PHE A 64 -8.92 -8.77 -2.51
N PRO A 65 -7.93 -9.68 -2.57
CA PRO A 65 -6.97 -9.68 -3.66
C PRO A 65 -7.71 -10.11 -4.94
N LEU A 66 -7.63 -9.28 -5.96
CA LEU A 66 -8.30 -9.50 -7.24
C LEU A 66 -7.30 -9.95 -8.30
N VAL A 67 -6.08 -9.43 -8.26
CA VAL A 67 -5.02 -9.77 -9.21
C VAL A 67 -3.77 -10.21 -8.45
N PHE A 68 -3.15 -11.27 -8.94
CA PHE A 68 -1.85 -11.76 -8.51
C PHE A 68 -0.89 -11.71 -9.70
N ALA A 69 0.27 -11.08 -9.54
CA ALA A 69 1.28 -10.99 -10.58
C ALA A 69 2.66 -11.42 -10.06
N LEU A 70 3.28 -12.39 -10.71
CA LEU A 70 4.66 -12.80 -10.44
C LEU A 70 5.61 -11.97 -11.29
N LEU A 71 6.51 -11.24 -10.63
CA LEU A 71 7.38 -10.26 -11.30
C LEU A 71 8.86 -10.68 -11.21
N PRO A 72 9.65 -10.48 -12.28
CA PRO A 72 11.06 -10.84 -12.32
C PRO A 72 11.96 -9.84 -11.58
N ASP A 73 11.48 -8.60 -11.39
CA ASP A 73 12.22 -7.52 -10.72
C ASP A 73 11.26 -6.43 -10.20
N LYS A 74 11.81 -5.28 -9.78
CA LYS A 74 11.07 -4.09 -9.30
C LYS A 74 11.37 -2.83 -10.12
N TYR A 75 11.80 -2.99 -11.37
CA TYR A 75 12.07 -1.85 -12.23
C TYR A 75 10.75 -1.25 -12.75
N GLN A 76 10.75 0.06 -13.00
CA GLN A 76 9.58 0.77 -13.53
C GLN A 76 9.06 0.11 -14.81
N ARG A 77 9.95 -0.33 -15.71
CA ARG A 77 9.59 -1.06 -16.95
C ARG A 77 8.75 -2.32 -16.70
N THR A 78 9.02 -3.02 -15.60
CA THR A 78 8.34 -4.27 -15.26
C THR A 78 6.95 -3.96 -14.73
N TYR A 79 6.81 -2.94 -13.88
CA TYR A 79 5.49 -2.45 -13.49
C TYR A 79 4.69 -1.92 -14.68
N GLN A 80 5.31 -1.18 -15.61
CA GLN A 80 4.62 -0.73 -16.83
C GLN A 80 4.08 -1.90 -17.63
N ARG A 81 4.87 -2.96 -17.81
CA ARG A 81 4.43 -4.19 -18.49
C ARG A 81 3.20 -4.80 -17.82
N ILE A 82 3.21 -4.99 -16.49
CA ILE A 82 2.08 -5.63 -15.80
C ILE A 82 0.80 -4.81 -15.93
N ILE A 83 0.92 -3.48 -15.89
CA ILE A 83 -0.23 -2.58 -15.89
C ILE A 83 -0.81 -2.50 -17.31
N ASN A 84 0.05 -2.47 -18.34
CA ASN A 84 -0.39 -2.56 -19.72
C ASN A 84 -1.16 -3.86 -19.97
N GLU A 85 -0.59 -5.00 -19.58
CA GLU A 85 -1.27 -6.30 -19.73
C GLU A 85 -2.59 -6.31 -18.94
N LEU A 86 -2.62 -5.76 -17.73
CA LEU A 86 -3.85 -5.71 -16.94
C LEU A 86 -4.93 -4.84 -17.56
N VAL A 87 -4.58 -3.68 -18.12
CA VAL A 87 -5.51 -2.82 -18.87
C VAL A 87 -6.03 -3.52 -20.13
N HIS A 88 -5.20 -4.34 -20.78
CA HIS A 88 -5.66 -5.18 -21.90
C HIS A 88 -6.58 -6.32 -21.46
N ILE A 89 -6.28 -6.98 -20.34
CA ILE A 89 -7.09 -8.05 -19.76
C ILE A 89 -8.44 -7.51 -19.24
N CYS A 90 -8.44 -6.31 -18.67
CA CYS A 90 -9.57 -5.70 -17.98
C CYS A 90 -9.78 -4.25 -18.47
N PRO A 91 -10.29 -4.07 -19.69
CA PRO A 91 -10.35 -2.75 -20.35
C PRO A 91 -11.34 -1.78 -19.70
N LEU A 92 -12.27 -2.27 -18.88
CA LEU A 92 -13.23 -1.44 -18.14
C LEU A 92 -12.69 -1.00 -16.77
N TRP A 93 -11.50 -1.46 -16.38
CA TRP A 93 -10.91 -1.07 -15.09
C TRP A 93 -10.57 0.42 -15.07
N ASN A 94 -11.21 1.16 -14.16
CA ASN A 94 -11.08 2.61 -14.05
C ASN A 94 -11.05 3.07 -12.58
N PRO A 95 -9.95 2.78 -11.84
CA PRO A 95 -9.86 3.12 -10.43
C PRO A 95 -9.74 4.64 -10.23
N LYS A 96 -10.54 5.20 -9.33
CA LYS A 96 -10.48 6.62 -8.95
C LYS A 96 -9.34 6.90 -7.96
N SER A 97 -9.04 5.95 -7.09
CA SER A 97 -8.00 6.08 -6.06
C SER A 97 -7.13 4.83 -6.02
N ILE A 98 -5.81 5.05 -6.01
CA ILE A 98 -4.82 3.98 -5.93
C ILE A 98 -3.99 4.19 -4.67
N MET A 99 -4.15 3.27 -3.73
CA MET A 99 -3.34 3.22 -2.52
C MET A 99 -2.05 2.43 -2.79
N VAL A 100 -0.92 3.09 -2.59
CA VAL A 100 0.41 2.61 -2.99
C VAL A 100 1.43 2.74 -1.88
N ASP A 101 2.43 1.87 -1.92
CA ASP A 101 3.64 2.00 -1.12
C ASP A 101 4.53 3.13 -1.64
N PHE A 102 5.53 3.52 -0.83
CA PHE A 102 6.57 4.50 -1.21
C PHE A 102 7.60 3.91 -2.21
N GLU A 103 7.10 3.28 -3.27
CA GLU A 103 7.89 2.72 -4.35
C GLU A 103 7.77 3.58 -5.62
N LYS A 104 8.76 4.43 -5.84
CA LYS A 104 8.77 5.39 -6.95
C LYS A 104 8.61 4.72 -8.32
N ALA A 105 9.22 3.55 -8.53
CA ALA A 105 9.14 2.81 -9.79
C ALA A 105 7.70 2.38 -10.10
N ALA A 106 7.00 1.81 -9.12
CA ALA A 106 5.60 1.43 -9.25
C ALA A 106 4.70 2.66 -9.46
N ILE A 107 4.86 3.71 -8.64
CA ILE A 107 4.06 4.95 -8.74
C ILE A 107 4.18 5.56 -10.14
N ASN A 108 5.40 5.69 -10.65
CA ASN A 108 5.65 6.23 -11.98
C ASN A 108 5.00 5.38 -13.07
N ALA A 109 5.16 4.05 -12.99
CA ALA A 109 4.57 3.12 -13.95
C ALA A 109 3.04 3.23 -14.00
N PHE A 110 2.38 3.23 -12.83
CA PHE A 110 0.94 3.43 -12.75
C PHE A 110 0.51 4.78 -13.31
N ARG A 111 1.22 5.86 -12.96
CA ARG A 111 0.89 7.20 -13.46
C ARG A 111 0.95 7.26 -14.97
N GLU A 112 2.03 6.73 -15.55
CA GLU A 112 2.27 6.79 -16.98
C GLU A 112 1.27 5.95 -17.76
N VAL A 113 1.13 4.66 -17.42
CA VAL A 113 0.27 3.73 -18.18
C VAL A 113 -1.20 4.11 -18.07
N LEU A 114 -1.70 4.44 -16.88
CA LEU A 114 -3.11 4.80 -16.72
C LEU A 114 -3.42 6.17 -17.36
N LEU A 115 -2.48 7.12 -17.31
CA LEU A 115 -2.66 8.39 -18.03
C LEU A 115 -2.70 8.17 -19.56
N GLN A 116 -1.87 7.29 -20.10
CA GLN A 116 -1.92 6.88 -21.51
C GLN A 116 -3.26 6.23 -21.87
N ALA A 117 -3.84 5.46 -20.94
CA ALA A 117 -5.19 4.91 -21.06
C ALA A 117 -6.31 5.92 -20.75
N GLN A 118 -5.99 7.20 -20.54
CA GLN A 118 -6.93 8.29 -20.23
C GLN A 118 -7.70 8.11 -18.90
N ILE A 119 -7.18 7.27 -18.01
CA ILE A 119 -7.70 7.04 -16.67
C ILE A 119 -7.07 8.06 -15.73
N LYS A 120 -7.90 8.92 -15.12
CA LYS A 120 -7.48 9.89 -14.11
C LYS A 120 -7.74 9.34 -12.71
N GLN A 121 -6.72 9.40 -11.89
CA GLN A 121 -6.63 8.68 -10.64
C GLN A 121 -5.86 9.49 -9.59
N GLN A 122 -6.31 9.39 -8.35
CA GLN A 122 -5.61 9.97 -7.21
C GLN A 122 -4.68 8.91 -6.58
N TYR A 123 -3.40 9.24 -6.47
CA TYR A 123 -2.44 8.39 -5.77
C TYR A 123 -2.40 8.74 -4.29
N ARG A 124 -2.38 7.72 -3.44
CA ARG A 124 -2.44 7.87 -2.00
C ARG A 124 -1.45 6.90 -1.34
N ALA A 125 -0.50 7.42 -0.56
CA ALA A 125 0.31 6.61 0.31
C ALA A 125 -0.40 6.34 1.64
N VAL A 126 -0.07 5.23 2.27
CA VAL A 126 -0.60 4.82 3.58
C VAL A 126 0.22 5.48 4.69
N PHE A 127 -0.44 5.99 5.74
CA PHE A 127 0.26 6.67 6.84
C PHE A 127 1.28 5.78 7.53
N PHE A 128 0.95 4.50 7.70
CA PHE A 128 1.86 3.52 8.27
C PHE A 128 3.17 3.37 7.50
N HIS A 129 3.16 3.44 6.16
CA HIS A 129 4.40 3.39 5.38
C HIS A 129 5.25 4.66 5.58
N LEU A 130 4.64 5.82 5.84
CA LEU A 130 5.33 7.07 6.14
C LEU A 130 5.99 7.00 7.52
N GLN A 131 5.26 6.53 8.52
CA GLN A 131 5.80 6.28 9.86
C GLN A 131 6.96 5.28 9.78
N ASN A 132 6.79 4.19 9.05
CA ASN A 132 7.84 3.19 8.89
C ASN A 132 9.08 3.73 8.18
N SER A 133 8.95 4.61 7.17
CA SER A 133 10.12 5.25 6.56
C SER A 133 10.89 6.12 7.54
N VAL A 134 10.19 6.90 8.37
CA VAL A 134 10.82 7.71 9.43
C VAL A 134 11.53 6.80 10.43
N GLN A 135 10.86 5.74 10.90
CA GLN A 135 11.43 4.78 11.85
C GLN A 135 12.65 4.03 11.30
N ARG A 136 12.61 3.60 10.02
CA ARG A 136 13.79 3.01 9.37
C ARG A 136 14.94 4.01 9.32
N LYS A 137 14.66 5.28 9.03
CA LYS A 137 15.71 6.31 9.00
C LYS A 137 16.31 6.57 10.38
N VAL A 138 15.49 6.62 11.43
CA VAL A 138 15.96 6.70 12.83
C VAL A 138 16.92 5.55 13.14
N GLN A 139 16.60 4.32 12.70
CA GLN A 139 17.47 3.16 12.89
C GLN A 139 18.78 3.27 12.09
N GLU A 140 18.72 3.67 10.82
CA GLU A 140 19.89 3.89 9.96
C GLU A 140 20.86 4.93 10.54
N LEU A 141 20.34 5.96 11.21
CA LEU A 141 21.12 7.01 11.85
C LEU A 141 21.67 6.58 13.23
N GLY A 142 21.39 5.35 13.69
CA GLY A 142 21.81 4.88 15.01
C GLY A 142 21.02 5.45 16.19
N LEU A 143 19.89 6.13 15.91
CA LEU A 143 19.10 6.87 16.90
C LEU A 143 18.03 6.02 17.59
N LYS A 144 18.00 4.71 17.31
CA LYS A 144 16.99 3.77 17.86
C LYS A 144 16.96 3.79 19.39
N ASN A 145 18.13 3.76 20.04
CA ASN A 145 18.18 3.70 21.50
C ASN A 145 17.62 4.98 22.14
N ALA A 146 17.94 6.16 21.58
CA ALA A 146 17.37 7.42 22.02
C ALA A 146 15.84 7.43 21.83
N TYR A 147 15.36 6.99 20.66
CA TYR A 147 13.93 6.88 20.39
C TYR A 147 13.17 5.95 21.35
N GLU A 148 13.78 4.84 21.77
CA GLU A 148 13.12 3.87 22.66
C GLU A 148 13.16 4.28 24.15
N ASN A 149 14.16 5.06 24.57
CA ASN A 149 14.43 5.34 25.99
C ASN A 149 14.23 6.80 26.41
N ASP A 150 14.06 7.73 25.45
CA ASP A 150 13.78 9.14 25.70
C ASP A 150 12.43 9.52 25.09
N SER A 151 11.44 9.78 25.95
CA SER A 151 10.09 10.14 25.53
C SER A 151 10.01 11.50 24.82
N SER A 152 10.87 12.45 25.18
CA SER A 152 10.94 13.76 24.51
C SER A 152 11.47 13.59 23.10
N PHE A 153 12.53 12.80 22.94
CA PHE A 153 13.08 12.48 21.63
C PHE A 153 12.07 11.73 20.75
N ALA A 154 11.37 10.74 21.32
CA ALA A 154 10.33 10.01 20.61
C ALA A 154 9.19 10.93 20.16
N TYR A 155 8.79 11.86 21.02
CA TYR A 155 7.77 12.86 20.71
C TYR A 155 8.17 13.75 19.53
N ASP A 156 9.41 14.26 19.52
CA ASP A 156 9.95 15.06 18.42
C ASP A 156 10.01 14.27 17.10
N VAL A 157 10.45 13.00 17.12
CA VAL A 157 10.41 12.14 15.94
C VAL A 157 8.98 11.91 15.44
N ASN A 158 8.03 11.69 16.35
CA ASN A 158 6.63 11.44 16.00
C ASN A 158 5.95 12.66 15.39
N LYS A 159 6.32 13.88 15.81
CA LYS A 159 5.85 15.13 15.18
C LYS A 159 6.18 15.23 13.70
N ILE A 160 7.34 14.70 13.27
CA ILE A 160 7.72 14.67 11.85
C ILE A 160 6.65 13.93 11.03
N ALA A 161 6.21 12.75 11.49
CA ALA A 161 5.14 12.02 10.82
C ALA A 161 3.78 12.74 10.97
N ALA A 162 3.54 13.42 12.08
CA ALA A 162 2.31 14.16 12.35
C ALA A 162 2.05 15.32 11.37
N LEU A 163 3.08 15.82 10.68
CA LEU A 163 2.93 16.78 9.58
C LEU A 163 1.94 16.30 8.50
N ALA A 164 1.73 14.99 8.37
CA ALA A 164 0.73 14.43 7.46
C ALA A 164 -0.70 14.90 7.77
N PHE A 165 -0.99 15.35 8.98
CA PHE A 165 -2.32 15.76 9.39
C PHE A 165 -2.59 17.26 9.26
N LEU A 166 -1.57 18.06 8.94
CA LEU A 166 -1.73 19.50 8.67
C LEU A 166 -2.38 19.73 7.31
N GLN A 167 -2.97 20.91 7.10
CA GLN A 167 -3.43 21.26 5.76
C GLN A 167 -2.22 21.28 4.80
N PRO A 168 -2.35 20.76 3.57
CA PRO A 168 -1.21 20.68 2.64
C PRO A 168 -0.47 22.00 2.43
N SER A 169 -1.17 23.14 2.49
CA SER A 169 -0.59 24.48 2.38
C SER A 169 0.27 24.90 3.56
N GLU A 170 0.04 24.33 4.75
CA GLU A 170 0.72 24.67 6.01
C GLU A 170 1.97 23.80 6.22
N VAL A 171 1.96 22.56 5.70
CA VAL A 171 3.02 21.55 5.90
C VAL A 171 4.43 22.09 5.70
N SER A 172 4.67 22.85 4.62
CA SER A 172 6.02 23.35 4.30
C SER A 172 6.50 24.45 5.26
N GLN A 173 5.58 25.26 5.79
CA GLN A 173 5.92 26.31 6.75
C GLN A 173 6.20 25.70 8.11
N ASP A 174 5.29 24.86 8.60
CA ASP A 174 5.43 24.19 9.90
C ASP A 174 6.67 23.29 9.94
N PHE A 175 7.01 22.64 8.83
CA PHE A 175 8.27 21.88 8.72
C PHE A 175 9.50 22.78 8.95
N ASP A 176 9.53 23.99 8.38
CA ASP A 176 10.66 24.91 8.52
C ASP A 176 10.78 25.44 9.95
N GLU A 177 9.65 25.78 10.58
CA GLU A 177 9.62 26.18 11.99
C GLU A 177 10.13 25.04 12.88
N PHE A 178 9.68 23.82 12.59
CA PHE A 178 10.11 22.63 13.33
C PHE A 178 11.60 22.35 13.16
N TYR A 179 12.12 22.46 11.94
CA TYR A 179 13.55 22.29 11.63
C TYR A 179 14.44 23.18 12.50
N LEU A 180 14.03 24.43 12.75
CA LEU A 180 14.77 25.39 13.58
C LEU A 180 14.67 25.12 15.09
N SER A 181 13.57 24.51 15.52
CA SER A 181 13.29 24.25 16.94
C SER A 181 13.92 22.96 17.47
N LEU A 182 14.26 22.02 16.58
CA LEU A 182 14.69 20.69 16.96
C LEU A 182 16.16 20.60 17.38
N PRO A 183 16.50 19.66 18.28
CA PRO A 183 17.87 19.37 18.64
C PRO A 183 18.75 19.02 17.41
N PRO A 184 20.02 19.46 17.35
CA PRO A 184 20.93 19.20 16.23
C PRO A 184 21.07 17.72 15.86
N ILE A 185 20.91 16.82 16.82
CA ILE A 185 20.95 15.37 16.61
C ILE A 185 19.87 14.86 15.63
N LEU A 186 18.75 15.59 15.47
CA LEU A 186 17.67 15.27 14.55
C LEU A 186 17.83 15.90 13.16
N GLN A 187 18.81 16.79 12.95
CA GLN A 187 19.01 17.44 11.64
C GLN A 187 19.19 16.44 10.49
N PRO A 188 19.98 15.34 10.61
CA PRO A 188 20.09 14.37 9.53
C PRO A 188 18.77 13.65 9.19
N LEU A 189 17.87 13.51 10.16
CA LEU A 189 16.53 12.96 9.94
C LEU A 189 15.64 13.99 9.23
N MET A 190 15.73 15.26 9.62
CA MET A 190 15.00 16.35 9.00
C MET A 190 15.46 16.60 7.55
N ASP A 191 16.77 16.59 7.28
CA ASP A 191 17.32 16.71 5.92
C ASP A 191 16.80 15.59 5.02
N TYR A 192 16.81 14.34 5.52
CA TYR A 192 16.21 13.21 4.83
C TYR A 192 14.72 13.44 4.53
N PHE A 193 13.97 13.94 5.51
CA PHE A 193 12.54 14.17 5.35
C PHE A 193 12.26 15.32 4.37
N GLU A 194 13.08 16.38 4.41
CA GLU A 194 13.00 17.50 3.47
C GLU A 194 13.20 17.01 2.04
N ASP A 195 14.32 16.33 1.76
CA ASP A 195 14.63 15.82 0.42
C ASP A 195 13.58 14.84 -0.11
N THR A 196 13.01 14.04 0.79
CA THR A 196 12.10 12.96 0.41
C THR A 196 10.65 13.44 0.23
N TYR A 197 10.16 14.32 1.10
CA TYR A 197 8.73 14.61 1.26
C TYR A 197 8.33 16.08 1.08
N ILE A 198 9.23 17.03 1.35
CA ILE A 198 8.93 18.47 1.34
C ILE A 198 9.50 19.17 0.11
N GLY A 199 10.76 18.87 -0.21
CA GLY A 199 11.55 19.50 -1.24
C GLY A 199 12.41 20.63 -0.68
N GLY A 200 13.74 20.52 -0.85
CA GLY A 200 14.69 21.52 -0.36
C GLY A 200 14.44 22.93 -0.90
N ARG A 201 14.75 23.95 -0.10
CA ARG A 201 14.61 25.36 -0.47
C ARG A 201 15.47 25.73 -1.69
N ARG A 202 14.92 26.53 -2.60
CA ARG A 202 15.56 27.10 -3.79
C ARG A 202 15.20 28.59 -3.91
N PRO A 203 15.96 29.40 -4.67
CA PRO A 203 15.65 30.84 -4.85
C PRO A 203 14.23 31.13 -5.35
N ASN A 204 13.64 30.22 -6.14
CA ASN A 204 12.32 30.37 -6.75
C ASN A 204 11.25 29.44 -6.14
N GLY A 205 11.41 29.01 -4.88
CA GLY A 205 10.46 28.13 -4.20
C GLY A 205 11.13 26.85 -3.66
N ARG A 206 10.46 25.71 -3.71
CA ARG A 206 11.01 24.43 -3.27
C ARG A 206 11.36 23.52 -4.45
N ALA A 207 12.34 22.65 -4.25
CA ALA A 207 12.61 21.54 -5.15
C ALA A 207 11.40 20.60 -5.24
N THR A 208 11.25 19.86 -6.33
CA THR A 208 10.25 18.80 -6.38
C THR A 208 10.68 17.65 -5.46
N PRO A 209 9.92 17.30 -4.42
CA PRO A 209 10.26 16.18 -3.54
C PRO A 209 10.14 14.85 -4.27
N ARG A 210 10.77 13.82 -3.71
CA ARG A 210 10.63 12.45 -4.22
C ARG A 210 9.18 11.97 -4.15
N PHE A 211 8.47 12.33 -3.07
CA PHE A 211 7.07 12.02 -2.82
C PHE A 211 6.32 13.31 -2.43
N PRO A 212 5.48 13.86 -3.33
CA PRO A 212 4.74 15.10 -3.08
C PRO A 212 3.82 15.02 -1.85
N ILE A 213 3.59 16.16 -1.20
CA ILE A 213 2.75 16.29 0.00
C ILE A 213 1.38 15.66 -0.21
N GLU A 214 0.77 15.88 -1.37
CA GLU A 214 -0.56 15.36 -1.73
C GLU A 214 -0.64 13.84 -1.72
N LEU A 215 0.49 13.15 -1.93
CA LEU A 215 0.55 11.68 -1.90
C LEU A 215 0.38 11.15 -0.47
N TRP A 216 1.09 11.73 0.48
CA TRP A 216 1.23 11.18 1.84
C TRP A 216 0.41 11.92 2.90
N ASN A 217 -0.14 13.08 2.58
CA ASN A 217 -1.00 13.86 3.47
C ASN A 217 -2.33 13.13 3.77
N MET A 218 -2.78 13.30 5.01
CA MET A 218 -3.92 12.65 5.65
C MET A 218 -5.00 13.64 6.07
N HIS A 219 -4.79 14.95 6.02
CA HIS A 219 -5.74 15.96 6.51
C HIS A 219 -7.15 15.76 5.95
N GLN A 220 -7.29 15.78 4.61
CA GLN A 220 -8.59 15.59 3.98
C GLN A 220 -9.17 14.20 4.23
N ARG A 221 -8.32 13.17 4.39
CA ARG A 221 -8.76 11.80 4.66
C ARG A 221 -9.30 11.64 6.06
N THR A 222 -8.69 12.34 7.01
CA THR A 222 -9.13 12.42 8.40
C THR A 222 -10.50 13.05 8.49
N ILE A 223 -10.71 14.17 7.78
CA ILE A 223 -12.01 14.85 7.70
C ILE A 223 -13.06 13.96 7.00
N ASN A 224 -12.69 13.32 5.89
CA ASN A 224 -13.61 12.51 5.10
C ASN A 224 -13.81 11.08 5.65
N HIS A 225 -13.29 10.78 6.85
CA HIS A 225 -13.31 9.44 7.45
C HIS A 225 -12.88 8.33 6.46
N SER A 226 -11.88 8.64 5.64
CA SER A 226 -11.30 7.72 4.67
C SER A 226 -10.22 6.87 5.32
N MET A 227 -9.94 5.70 4.75
CA MET A 227 -8.97 4.79 5.35
C MET A 227 -7.56 5.39 5.40
N ARG A 228 -6.93 5.28 6.57
CA ARG A 228 -5.58 5.77 6.85
C ARG A 228 -4.53 4.66 6.80
N THR A 229 -4.95 3.39 6.87
CA THR A 229 -4.09 2.21 7.01
C THR A 229 -4.39 1.14 5.96
N ASN A 230 -3.38 0.36 5.59
CA ASN A 230 -3.48 -0.78 4.69
C ASN A 230 -3.47 -2.12 5.44
N ASN A 231 -3.87 -2.10 6.72
CA ASN A 231 -3.79 -3.24 7.63
C ASN A 231 -4.48 -4.51 7.09
N SER A 232 -5.44 -4.38 6.18
CA SER A 232 -6.12 -5.52 5.56
C SER A 232 -5.26 -6.23 4.52
N VAL A 233 -4.58 -5.48 3.64
CA VAL A 233 -3.63 -6.04 2.67
C VAL A 233 -2.43 -6.61 3.39
N GLU A 234 -1.89 -5.89 4.38
CA GLU A 234 -0.77 -6.41 5.17
C GLU A 234 -1.15 -7.65 5.97
N ALA A 235 -2.36 -7.69 6.56
CA ALA A 235 -2.85 -8.89 7.24
C ALA A 235 -3.04 -10.04 6.25
N TRP A 236 -3.40 -9.76 5.00
CA TRP A 236 -3.45 -10.75 3.94
C TRP A 236 -2.04 -11.26 3.57
N HIS A 237 -1.03 -10.38 3.43
CA HIS A 237 0.37 -10.80 3.23
C HIS A 237 0.96 -11.56 4.41
N ARG A 238 0.54 -11.26 5.65
CA ARG A 238 1.01 -11.93 6.87
C ARG A 238 0.39 -13.31 7.09
N ARG A 239 -0.60 -13.71 6.31
CA ARG A 239 -1.43 -14.89 6.53
C ARG A 239 -0.87 -16.22 6.01
N PRO A 240 -1.59 -17.35 6.21
CA PRO A 240 -1.24 -18.70 5.75
C PRO A 240 -0.85 -18.91 4.29
N ILE A 241 -0.90 -17.94 3.38
CA ILE A 241 -0.07 -18.08 2.18
C ILE A 241 1.39 -18.22 2.64
N ASN A 242 1.84 -17.45 3.65
CA ASN A 242 3.06 -17.76 4.40
C ASN A 242 3.01 -19.12 5.10
N SER A 243 1.99 -19.56 5.84
CA SER A 243 2.09 -20.85 6.57
C SER A 243 1.89 -22.11 5.70
N VAL A 244 1.25 -22.00 4.54
CA VAL A 244 1.11 -23.06 3.52
C VAL A 244 2.36 -23.10 2.65
N ILE A 245 3.00 -21.94 2.39
CA ILE A 245 4.24 -21.84 1.60
C ILE A 245 5.51 -21.99 2.46
N GLN A 246 5.53 -21.53 3.72
CA GLN A 246 6.66 -21.65 4.68
C GLN A 246 6.78 -23.06 5.26
N CYS A 247 5.70 -23.83 5.33
CA CYS A 247 5.77 -25.21 5.83
C CYS A 247 6.35 -26.20 4.81
N GLN A 248 6.79 -25.75 3.62
CA GLN A 248 7.47 -26.60 2.63
C GLN A 248 8.66 -25.89 1.98
N HIS A 249 9.77 -25.80 2.74
CA HIS A 249 11.17 -25.59 2.28
C HIS A 249 11.55 -24.26 1.58
N PRO A 250 12.86 -23.91 1.51
CA PRO A 250 13.38 -22.59 1.10
C PRO A 250 13.21 -22.23 -0.39
N SER A 251 12.44 -23.00 -1.14
CA SER A 251 12.24 -22.82 -2.56
C SER A 251 10.85 -23.33 -2.95
N THR A 252 9.83 -22.48 -2.82
CA THR A 252 8.48 -22.82 -3.26
C THR A 252 8.51 -23.08 -4.76
N SER A 253 8.21 -24.31 -5.18
CA SER A 253 8.09 -24.61 -6.61
C SER A 253 6.92 -23.81 -7.18
N LEU A 254 7.01 -23.41 -8.45
CA LEU A 254 5.95 -22.66 -9.11
C LEU A 254 4.60 -23.40 -9.04
N GLY A 255 4.60 -24.73 -9.13
CA GLY A 255 3.39 -25.55 -9.00
C GLY A 255 2.71 -25.42 -7.64
N ILE A 256 3.46 -25.54 -6.53
CA ILE A 256 2.92 -25.38 -5.16
C ILE A 256 2.37 -23.98 -4.95
N PHE A 257 3.06 -22.97 -5.50
CA PHE A 257 2.58 -21.60 -5.46
C PHE A 257 1.25 -21.45 -6.22
N ILE A 258 1.16 -21.96 -7.45
CA ILE A 258 -0.06 -21.91 -8.27
C ILE A 258 -1.22 -22.60 -7.55
N GLU A 259 -1.01 -23.79 -6.98
CA GLU A 259 -2.05 -24.46 -6.19
C GLU A 259 -2.50 -23.63 -4.99
N SER A 260 -1.58 -22.91 -4.35
CA SER A 260 -1.87 -22.07 -3.19
C SER A 260 -2.74 -20.86 -3.57
N ILE A 261 -2.40 -20.17 -4.66
CA ILE A 261 -3.21 -19.04 -5.14
C ILE A 261 -4.56 -19.50 -5.73
N GLN A 262 -4.64 -20.71 -6.31
CA GLN A 262 -5.91 -21.31 -6.72
C GLN A 262 -6.80 -21.66 -5.53
N LYS A 263 -6.24 -22.19 -4.44
CA LYS A 263 -7.01 -22.40 -3.19
C LYS A 263 -7.52 -21.07 -2.63
N GLU A 264 -6.73 -20.01 -2.73
CA GLU A 264 -7.14 -18.68 -2.29
C GLU A 264 -8.25 -18.10 -3.19
N GLU A 265 -8.15 -18.22 -4.51
CA GLU A 265 -9.21 -17.83 -5.44
C GLU A 265 -10.53 -18.54 -5.13
N ASN A 266 -10.50 -19.87 -4.93
CA ASN A 266 -11.68 -20.64 -4.57
C ASN A 266 -12.30 -20.18 -3.24
N TYR A 267 -11.44 -19.82 -2.27
CA TYR A 267 -11.91 -19.26 -1.01
C TYR A 267 -12.60 -17.90 -1.22
N ILE A 268 -12.01 -17.02 -2.02
CA ILE A 268 -12.54 -15.68 -2.33
C ILE A 268 -13.89 -15.82 -3.02
N HIS A 269 -14.00 -16.71 -4.01
CA HIS A 269 -15.26 -17.02 -4.67
C HIS A 269 -16.34 -17.46 -3.67
N CYS A 270 -16.01 -18.40 -2.77
CA CYS A 270 -16.93 -18.82 -1.71
C CYS A 270 -17.39 -17.64 -0.82
N GLN A 271 -16.52 -16.67 -0.51
CA GLN A 271 -16.91 -15.49 0.26
C GLN A 271 -17.85 -14.58 -0.53
N ILE A 272 -17.53 -14.31 -1.80
CA ILE A 272 -18.38 -13.49 -2.69
C ILE A 272 -19.78 -14.11 -2.80
N VAL A 273 -19.89 -15.43 -3.00
CA VAL A 273 -21.17 -16.13 -3.06
C VAL A 273 -21.96 -15.97 -1.75
N LYS A 274 -21.33 -16.12 -0.59
CA LYS A 274 -21.98 -15.92 0.71
C LYS A 274 -22.50 -14.49 0.88
N ILE A 275 -21.66 -13.51 0.56
CA ILE A 275 -22.01 -12.08 0.62
C ILE A 275 -23.18 -11.78 -0.33
N ASN A 276 -23.20 -12.38 -1.53
CA ASN A 276 -24.28 -12.22 -2.50
C ASN A 276 -25.58 -12.88 -2.06
N ALA A 277 -25.51 -13.98 -1.32
CA ALA A 277 -26.65 -14.64 -0.68
C ALA A 277 -27.18 -13.89 0.57
N GLY A 278 -26.64 -12.71 0.90
CA GLY A 278 -27.06 -11.93 2.06
C GLY A 278 -26.59 -12.51 3.39
N GLN A 279 -25.69 -13.51 3.37
CA GLN A 279 -25.06 -13.95 4.61
C GLN A 279 -24.07 -12.88 5.05
N ASN A 280 -24.23 -12.41 6.29
CA ASN A 280 -23.17 -11.66 6.95
C ASN A 280 -21.95 -12.56 6.97
N SER A 281 -20.96 -12.26 6.13
CA SER A 281 -19.62 -12.76 6.36
C SER A 281 -19.26 -12.29 7.76
N ASN A 282 -19.22 -13.19 8.75
CA ASN A 282 -18.39 -12.93 9.93
C ASN A 282 -17.01 -12.72 9.32
N PRO A 283 -16.53 -11.47 9.21
CA PRO A 283 -15.31 -11.22 8.51
C PRO A 283 -14.28 -11.92 9.36
N SER A 284 -13.77 -13.04 8.87
CA SER A 284 -12.60 -13.64 9.48
C SER A 284 -11.56 -12.52 9.59
N LYS A 285 -10.64 -12.56 10.56
CA LYS A 285 -9.48 -11.63 10.53
C LYS A 285 -8.80 -11.63 9.13
N LYS A 286 -8.86 -12.78 8.40
CA LYS A 286 -9.43 -12.99 7.03
C LYS A 286 -9.59 -11.86 6.00
N TYR A 287 -10.65 -11.12 6.15
CA TYR A 287 -11.18 -10.21 5.15
C TYR A 287 -11.89 -9.19 6.01
N MET A 288 -11.09 -8.30 6.62
CA MET A 288 -11.61 -7.38 7.62
C MET A 288 -12.67 -6.50 7.00
N ASP A 289 -13.75 -6.27 7.75
CA ASP A 289 -14.85 -5.40 7.36
C ASP A 289 -14.35 -3.96 7.17
N TYR A 290 -14.34 -3.54 5.92
CA TYR A 290 -13.99 -2.19 5.47
C TYR A 290 -14.90 -1.15 6.13
N GLY A 291 -16.18 -1.48 6.36
CA GLY A 291 -17.15 -0.60 7.02
C GLY A 291 -16.80 -0.34 8.48
N LYS A 292 -16.40 -1.38 9.23
CA LYS A 292 -15.98 -1.24 10.64
C LYS A 292 -14.76 -0.35 10.83
N ARG A 293 -13.77 -0.39 9.92
CA ARG A 293 -12.57 0.44 10.06
C ARG A 293 -12.76 1.90 9.67
N LYS A 294 -13.70 2.20 8.75
CA LYS A 294 -14.17 3.58 8.59
C LYS A 294 -14.74 4.10 9.92
N GLY A 295 -15.48 3.26 10.66
CA GLY A 295 -16.01 3.54 11.99
C GLY A 295 -14.95 3.63 13.10
N GLU A 296 -14.08 2.63 13.29
CA GLU A 296 -13.05 2.62 14.37
C GLU A 296 -12.01 3.77 14.24
N SER A 297 -11.92 4.40 13.06
CA SER A 297 -11.14 5.62 12.85
C SER A 297 -11.69 6.85 13.60
N THR A 298 -12.93 6.79 14.12
CA THR A 298 -13.54 7.85 14.93
C THR A 298 -13.29 7.71 16.43
N GLU A 299 -12.99 6.51 16.93
CA GLU A 299 -12.89 6.26 18.39
C GLU A 299 -11.45 6.14 18.89
N SER A 300 -10.50 5.76 18.03
CA SER A 300 -9.12 5.46 18.46
C SER A 300 -8.19 6.67 18.61
N TRP A 301 -8.65 7.90 18.30
CA TRP A 301 -7.85 9.12 18.48
C TRP A 301 -8.64 10.35 18.95
N ASN A 302 -9.89 10.18 19.38
CA ASN A 302 -10.54 11.19 20.21
C ASN A 302 -10.09 10.97 21.66
N LEU A 303 -9.25 11.89 22.16
CA LEU A 303 -8.87 12.09 23.57
C LEU A 303 -7.79 11.16 24.18
N THR A 304 -6.52 11.48 23.89
CA THR A 304 -5.50 11.60 24.95
C THR A 304 -4.65 12.84 24.67
N GLU A 305 -5.16 13.99 25.11
CA GLU A 305 -4.46 15.21 25.55
C GLU A 305 -5.35 16.44 25.32
N SER A 306 -6.39 16.55 26.14
CA SER A 306 -7.05 17.84 26.43
C SER A 306 -7.61 17.85 27.85
N ASN A 307 -6.83 17.35 28.83
CA ASN A 307 -7.09 17.57 30.25
C ASN A 307 -5.75 17.64 30.98
N GLY A 308 -5.20 18.86 31.00
CA GLY A 308 -3.95 19.20 31.66
C GLY A 308 -3.64 20.69 31.53
N ILE A 309 -4.66 21.54 31.65
CA ILE A 309 -4.49 22.99 31.88
C ILE A 309 -5.11 23.25 33.25
N SER A 310 -4.27 23.14 34.27
CA SER A 310 -4.29 23.97 35.47
C SER A 310 -2.93 23.84 36.14
#